data_AF-F4P7R4-F1
#
_entry.id   AF-F4P7R4-F1
#
_cell.length_a   1.000
_cell.length_b   1.000
_cell.length_c   1.000
_cell.angle_alpha   90.00
_cell.angle_beta   90.00
_cell.angle_gamma   90.00
#
_symmetry.space_group_name_H-M   'P 1'
#
loop_
_entity.id
_entity.type
_entity.pdbx_description
1 polymer ?
#
loop_
_entity_poly.entity_id
_entity_poly.type
_entity_poly.pdbx_seq_one_letter_code
_entity_poly.pdbx_strand_id
1 'polypeptide(L)'
;MNEADSSSTSSSRMIILNEKYQKTFDRMRKRLASSIEIRNKKRQEYHKFMTFGYRKWSALAMGKDISEPRHSPEDEIRLKQEYVAARNKVYGARQELKKFTEKHGLEFQEPKADSD
;
A
#
# COMPACT_ATOMS: atom_id res chain seq x y z
N MET A 1 -13.99 9.83 59.59
CA MET A 1 -14.55 9.62 58.23
C MET A 1 -13.37 9.48 57.29
N ASN A 2 -13.16 8.29 56.74
CA ASN A 2 -12.19 8.04 55.68
C ASN A 2 -13.03 7.64 54.46
N GLU A 3 -13.23 8.57 53.55
CA GLU A 3 -13.91 8.31 52.29
C GLU A 3 -12.93 7.60 51.35
N ALA A 4 -13.30 6.36 51.03
CA ALA A 4 -12.75 5.64 49.91
C ALA A 4 -13.46 6.15 48.65
N ASP A 5 -12.71 6.78 47.74
CA ASP A 5 -13.16 6.99 46.36
C ASP A 5 -12.22 6.24 45.40
N SER A 6 -12.55 4.96 45.28
CA SER A 6 -12.76 4.23 44.03
C SER A 6 -12.31 4.90 42.72
N SER A 7 -11.35 4.23 42.06
CA SER A 7 -11.45 3.80 40.66
C SER A 7 -12.12 4.75 39.66
N SER A 8 -11.31 5.51 38.92
CA SER A 8 -11.22 5.39 37.46
C SER A 8 -10.28 6.45 36.90
N THR A 9 -9.06 6.07 36.55
CA THR A 9 -8.28 6.84 35.56
C THR A 9 -7.82 5.87 34.49
N SER A 10 -8.81 5.37 33.77
CA SER A 10 -8.69 4.74 32.46
C SER A 10 -8.19 5.74 31.39
N SER A 11 -7.13 6.51 31.66
CA SER A 11 -6.82 7.71 30.86
C SER A 11 -5.52 7.66 30.06
N SER A 12 -4.61 6.72 30.32
CA SER A 12 -3.29 6.84 29.65
C SER A 12 -2.50 5.54 29.58
N ARG A 13 -3.17 4.46 29.20
CA ARG A 13 -2.50 3.28 28.61
C ARG A 13 -1.96 3.59 27.19
N MET A 14 -1.51 4.84 26.96
CA MET A 14 -0.40 5.08 26.05
C MET A 14 0.79 4.39 26.70
N ILE A 15 0.94 3.10 26.40
CA ILE A 15 2.17 2.36 26.69
C ILE A 15 3.28 3.27 26.18
N ILE A 16 4.09 3.81 27.10
CA ILE A 16 5.28 4.59 26.78
C ILE A 16 6.19 3.63 26.01
N LEU A 17 6.01 3.56 24.69
CA LEU A 17 6.89 2.82 23.82
C LEU A 17 8.25 3.46 24.03
N ASN A 18 9.20 2.70 24.58
CA ASN A 18 10.61 3.07 24.58
C ASN A 18 10.94 3.66 23.20
N GLU A 19 11.65 4.79 23.14
CA GLU A 19 11.94 5.56 21.93
C GLU A 19 12.37 4.68 20.73
N LYS A 20 13.08 3.60 21.02
CA LYS A 20 13.47 2.55 20.05
C LYS A 20 12.28 1.88 19.35
N TYR A 21 11.21 1.55 20.08
CA TYR A 21 9.99 0.96 19.52
C TYR A 21 9.22 1.97 18.69
N GLN A 22 9.13 3.23 19.15
CA GLN A 22 8.44 4.28 18.39
C GLN A 22 9.13 4.55 17.05
N LYS A 23 10.47 4.66 17.05
CA LYS A 23 11.29 4.73 15.82
C LYS A 23 11.05 3.55 14.89
N THR A 24 10.90 2.34 15.44
CA THR A 24 10.61 1.12 14.66
C THR A 24 9.22 1.17 14.04
N PHE A 25 8.21 1.56 14.82
CA PHE A 25 6.84 1.71 14.36
C PHE A 25 6.73 2.76 13.23
N ASP A 26 7.35 3.92 13.40
CA ASP A 26 7.36 4.99 12.40
C ASP A 26 8.05 4.54 11.10
N ARG A 27 9.16 3.79 11.21
CA ARG A 27 9.84 3.22 10.05
C ARG A 27 8.95 2.21 9.30
N MET A 28 8.23 1.35 10.01
CA MET A 28 7.28 0.41 9.41
C MET A 28 6.14 1.13 8.68
N ARG A 29 5.56 2.17 9.30
CA ARG A 29 4.52 3.00 8.67
C ARG A 29 5.03 3.69 7.41
N LYS A 30 6.21 4.30 7.46
CA LYS A 30 6.85 4.92 6.27
C LYS A 30 7.07 3.90 5.15
N ARG A 31 7.59 2.71 5.48
CA ARG A 31 7.79 1.61 4.50
C ARG A 31 6.47 1.20 3.84
N LEU A 32 5.39 1.10 4.61
CA LEU A 32 4.07 0.76 4.09
C LEU A 32 3.53 1.87 3.17
N ALA A 33 3.62 3.14 3.58
CA ALA A 33 3.22 4.29 2.76
C ALA A 33 3.96 4.32 1.41
N SER A 34 5.29 4.21 1.42
CA SER A 34 6.09 4.18 0.18
C SER A 34 5.74 2.97 -0.70
N SER A 35 5.45 1.81 -0.10
CA SER A 35 5.05 0.62 -0.85
C SER A 35 3.68 0.82 -1.53
N ILE A 36 2.74 1.49 -0.85
CA ILE A 36 1.42 1.82 -1.41
C ILE A 36 1.57 2.79 -2.58
N GLU A 37 2.39 3.83 -2.44
CA GLU A 37 2.68 4.80 -3.50
C GLU A 37 3.25 4.11 -4.75
N ILE A 38 4.27 3.26 -4.58
CA ILE A 38 4.87 2.47 -5.67
C ILE A 38 3.82 1.57 -6.33
N ARG A 39 3.00 0.89 -5.52
CA ARG A 39 1.92 0.03 -6.05
C ARG A 39 0.89 0.82 -6.84
N ASN A 40 0.55 2.04 -6.42
CA ASN A 40 -0.38 2.90 -7.14
C ASN A 40 0.22 3.37 -8.47
N LYS A 41 1.48 3.80 -8.49
CA LYS A 41 2.20 4.16 -9.73
C LYS A 41 2.22 2.99 -10.72
N LYS A 42 2.59 1.79 -10.26
CA LYS A 42 2.62 0.57 -11.08
C LYS A 42 1.24 0.14 -11.56
N ARG A 43 0.20 0.32 -10.73
CA ARG A 43 -1.18 0.08 -11.13
C ARG A 43 -1.62 1.02 -12.25
N GLN A 44 -1.32 2.32 -12.12
CA GLN A 44 -1.66 3.31 -13.14
C GLN A 44 -0.90 3.02 -14.44
N GLU A 45 0.38 2.71 -14.38
CA GLU A 45 1.21 2.34 -15.53
C GLU A 45 0.64 1.11 -16.26
N TYR A 46 0.35 0.03 -15.52
CA TYR A 46 -0.28 -1.16 -16.07
C TYR A 46 -1.64 -0.85 -16.73
N HIS A 47 -2.54 -0.12 -16.06
CA HIS A 47 -3.85 0.21 -16.64
C HIS A 47 -3.75 1.13 -17.87
N LYS A 48 -2.82 2.10 -17.87
CA LYS A 48 -2.57 2.96 -19.04
C LYS A 48 -2.12 2.11 -20.24
N PHE A 49 -1.18 1.19 -20.02
CA PHE A 49 -0.69 0.29 -21.05
C PHE A 49 -1.79 -0.65 -21.57
N MET A 50 -2.58 -1.26 -20.69
CA MET A 50 -3.73 -2.09 -21.06
C MET A 50 -4.76 -1.32 -21.88
N THR A 51 -5.10 -0.10 -21.46
CA THR A 51 -6.08 0.75 -22.16
C THR A 51 -5.61 1.07 -23.57
N PHE A 52 -4.32 1.34 -23.75
CA PHE A 52 -3.72 1.56 -25.06
C PHE A 52 -3.77 0.30 -25.93
N GLY A 53 -3.47 -0.87 -25.37
CA GLY A 53 -3.66 -2.17 -26.02
C GLY A 53 -5.08 -2.33 -26.55
N TYR A 54 -6.09 -2.23 -25.68
CA TYR A 54 -7.50 -2.38 -26.06
C TYR A 54 -7.94 -1.40 -27.16
N ARG A 55 -7.50 -0.14 -27.10
CA ARG A 55 -7.79 0.86 -28.15
C ARG A 55 -7.21 0.44 -29.50
N LYS A 56 -5.98 -0.09 -29.52
CA LYS A 56 -5.39 -0.61 -30.76
C LYS A 56 -6.13 -1.81 -31.30
N TRP A 57 -6.43 -2.80 -30.47
CA TRP A 57 -7.22 -3.96 -30.88
C TRP A 57 -8.58 -3.55 -31.48
N SER A 58 -9.24 -2.57 -30.87
CA SER A 58 -10.50 -2.02 -31.40
C SER A 58 -10.31 -1.30 -32.75
N ALA A 59 -9.23 -0.55 -32.94
CA ALA A 59 -8.95 0.13 -34.20
C ALA A 59 -8.60 -0.85 -35.33
N LEU A 60 -7.84 -1.91 -35.03
CA LEU A 60 -7.56 -3.01 -35.97
C LEU A 60 -8.84 -3.74 -36.36
N ALA A 61 -9.73 -4.04 -35.41
CA ALA A 61 -11.02 -4.67 -35.69
C ALA A 61 -11.93 -3.80 -36.58
N MET A 62 -11.76 -2.48 -36.55
CA MET A 62 -12.44 -1.53 -37.43
C MET A 62 -11.73 -1.30 -38.77
N GLY A 63 -10.64 -2.02 -39.06
CA GLY A 63 -9.88 -1.89 -40.30
C GLY A 63 -9.10 -0.58 -40.43
N LYS A 64 -8.81 0.11 -39.31
CA LYS A 64 -7.99 1.32 -39.31
C LYS A 64 -6.52 0.96 -39.23
N ASP A 65 -5.70 1.55 -40.10
CA ASP A 65 -4.24 1.45 -40.00
C ASP A 65 -3.72 2.17 -38.76
N ILE A 66 -2.79 1.53 -38.06
CA ILE A 66 -2.19 2.04 -36.83
C ILE A 66 -0.68 2.13 -37.05
N SER A 67 -0.12 3.34 -37.12
CA SER A 67 1.33 3.54 -37.33
C SER A 67 2.15 3.60 -36.04
N GLU A 68 1.51 3.58 -34.86
CA GLU A 68 2.17 3.67 -33.57
C GLU A 68 2.90 2.36 -33.17
N PRO A 69 4.00 2.44 -32.38
CA PRO A 69 4.84 1.29 -32.03
C PRO A 69 4.04 0.14 -31.41
N ARG A 70 4.41 -1.10 -31.78
CA ARG A 70 3.72 -2.33 -31.38
C ARG A 70 3.52 -2.39 -29.87
N HIS A 71 2.26 -2.52 -29.46
CA HIS A 71 1.92 -2.99 -28.12
C HIS A 71 2.46 -4.42 -27.99
N SER A 72 3.48 -4.63 -27.15
CA SER A 72 4.11 -5.94 -26.98
C SER A 72 3.43 -6.73 -25.86
N PRO A 73 3.01 -7.98 -26.11
CA PRO A 73 2.56 -8.89 -25.05
C PRO A 73 3.59 -9.07 -23.93
N GLU A 74 4.88 -8.96 -24.25
CA GLU A 74 5.97 -9.07 -23.27
C GLU A 74 5.95 -7.92 -22.26
N ASP A 75 5.68 -6.70 -22.72
CA ASP A 75 5.56 -5.52 -21.86
C ASP A 75 4.32 -5.63 -20.96
N GLU A 76 3.22 -6.21 -21.46
CA GLU A 76 2.02 -6.47 -20.64
C GLU A 76 2.34 -7.43 -19.48
N ILE A 77 2.99 -8.55 -19.81
CA ILE A 77 3.39 -9.56 -18.82
C ILE A 77 4.32 -8.92 -17.79
N ARG A 78 5.33 -8.15 -18.22
CA ARG A 78 6.27 -7.47 -17.33
C ARG A 78 5.55 -6.50 -16.39
N LEU A 79 4.71 -5.61 -16.92
CA LEU A 79 3.98 -4.62 -16.13
C LEU A 79 3.02 -5.27 -15.14
N LYS A 80 2.35 -6.36 -15.54
CA LYS A 80 1.49 -7.14 -14.64
C LYS A 80 2.29 -7.76 -13.50
N GLN A 81 3.45 -8.37 -13.80
CA GLN A 81 4.33 -8.96 -12.79
C GLN A 81 4.86 -7.90 -11.81
N GLU A 82 5.28 -6.74 -12.31
CA GLU A 82 5.74 -5.63 -11.47
C GLU A 82 4.63 -5.11 -10.54
N TYR A 83 3.41 -4.95 -11.06
CA TYR A 83 2.25 -4.57 -10.26
C TYR A 83 1.93 -5.62 -9.18
N VAL A 84 1.95 -6.91 -9.53
CA VAL A 84 1.73 -8.01 -8.56
C VAL A 84 2.81 -8.02 -7.49
N ALA A 85 4.08 -7.84 -7.87
CA ALA A 85 5.19 -7.75 -6.92
C ALA A 85 5.03 -6.55 -5.98
N ALA A 86 4.64 -5.38 -6.48
CA ALA A 86 4.35 -4.21 -5.66
C ALA A 86 3.15 -4.43 -4.71
N ARG A 87 2.09 -5.09 -5.18
CA ARG A 87 0.93 -5.49 -4.36
C ARG A 87 1.35 -6.44 -3.23
N ASN A 88 2.19 -7.42 -3.52
CA ASN A 88 2.69 -8.36 -2.53
C ASN A 88 3.59 -7.68 -1.49
N LYS A 89 4.42 -6.70 -1.89
CA LYS A 89 5.20 -5.88 -0.95
C LYS A 89 4.31 -5.08 0.01
N VAL A 90 3.24 -4.46 -0.50
CA VAL A 90 2.25 -3.77 0.35
C VAL A 90 1.62 -4.74 1.34
N TYR A 91 1.19 -5.91 0.88
CA TYR A 91 0.61 -6.92 1.76
C TYR A 91 1.59 -7.36 2.85
N GLY A 92 2.85 -7.64 2.50
CA GLY A 92 3.90 -8.00 3.47
C GLY A 92 4.13 -6.90 4.51
N ALA A 93 4.30 -5.65 4.08
CA ALA A 93 4.49 -4.52 4.98
C ALA A 93 3.26 -4.29 5.90
N ARG A 94 2.05 -4.51 5.39
CA ARG A 94 0.81 -4.44 6.18
C ARG A 94 0.77 -5.52 7.25
N GLN A 95 1.14 -6.76 6.91
CA GLN A 95 1.19 -7.87 7.88
C GLN A 95 2.28 -7.67 8.93
N GLU A 96 3.45 -7.15 8.56
CA GLU A 96 4.51 -6.78 9.51
C GLU A 96 4.00 -5.74 10.51
N LEU A 97 3.35 -4.67 10.03
CA LEU A 97 2.81 -3.62 10.88
C LEU A 97 1.69 -4.16 11.80
N LYS A 98 0.78 -5.00 11.28
CA LYS A 98 -0.30 -5.62 12.07
C LYS A 98 0.25 -6.49 13.20
N LYS A 99 1.23 -7.34 12.91
CA LYS A 99 1.89 -8.18 13.92
C LYS A 99 2.60 -7.33 14.98
N PHE A 100 3.23 -6.23 14.56
CA PHE A 100 3.87 -5.30 15.48
C PHE A 100 2.84 -4.65 16.42
N THR A 101 1.72 -4.16 15.88
CA THR A 101 0.67 -3.52 16.69
C THR A 101 0.02 -4.51 17.65
N GLU A 102 -0.30 -5.73 17.21
CA GLU A 102 -0.85 -6.79 18.05
C GLU A 102 0.10 -7.15 19.21
N LYS A 103 1.40 -7.33 18.91
CA LYS A 103 2.41 -7.67 19.92
C LYS A 103 2.57 -6.61 21.01
N HIS A 104 2.38 -5.34 20.64
CA HIS A 104 2.58 -4.21 21.54
C HIS A 104 1.27 -3.64 22.11
N GLY A 105 0.12 -4.28 21.85
CA GLY A 105 -1.18 -3.81 22.32
C GLY A 105 -1.60 -2.45 21.73
N LEU A 106 -1.12 -2.14 20.53
CA LEU A 106 -1.44 -0.92 19.79
C LEU A 106 -2.55 -1.18 18.77
N GLU A 107 -3.30 -0.13 18.43
CA GLU A 107 -4.25 -0.20 17.32
C GLU A 107 -3.54 -0.11 15.97
N PHE A 108 -3.94 -1.00 15.05
CA PHE A 108 -3.49 -0.93 13.67
C PHE A 108 -4.18 0.23 12.95
N GLN A 109 -3.40 1.20 12.49
CA GLN A 109 -3.87 2.24 11.58
C GLN A 109 -3.14 2.12 10.24
N GLU A 110 -3.92 1.92 9.17
CA GLU A 110 -3.38 1.93 7.83
C GLU A 110 -2.88 3.34 7.48
N PRO A 111 -1.59 3.52 7.16
CA PRO A 111 -1.09 4.81 6.71
C PRO A 111 -1.73 5.15 5.37
N LYS A 112 -2.29 6.36 5.30
CA LYS A 112 -2.70 6.94 4.03
C LYS A 112 -1.43 7.20 3.22
N ALA A 113 -1.38 6.66 2.01
CA ALA A 113 -0.41 7.16 1.04
C ALA A 113 -0.95 8.48 0.51
N ASP A 114 -0.07 9.48 0.38
CA ASP A 114 -0.39 10.69 -0.35
C ASP A 114 -0.81 10.27 -1.75
N SER A 115 -2.09 10.48 -2.03
CA SER A 115 -2.69 10.19 -3.33
C SER A 115 -2.67 11.50 -4.09
N ASP A 116 -1.65 11.68 -4.93
CA ASP A 116 -1.71 12.64 -6.04
C ASP A 116 -2.67 12.13 -7.13
#